data_AF-A0A258BIQ5-F1
#
_entry.id   AF-A0A258BIQ5-F1
#
_cell.length_a   1.000
_cell.length_b   1.000
_cell.length_c   1.000
_cell.angle_alpha   90.00
_cell.angle_beta   90.00
_cell.angle_gamma   90.00
#
_symmetry.space_group_name_H-M   'P 1'
#
loop_
_entity.id
_entity.type
_entity.pdbx_description
1 polymer ?
#
loop_
_entity_poly.entity_id
_entity_poly.type
_entity_poly.pdbx_seq_one_letter_code
_entity_poly.pdbx_strand_id
1 'polypeptide(L)' 'MAFGNNTLPALTTGHKNTAIGSGALAVTDTGIQNTAVGYLVLTANTSGTKNTASGTYSLSSNTTGSNNID' A
#
# COMPACT_ATOMS: atom_id res chain seq x y z
N MET A 1 0.60 -9.82 -2.86
CA MET A 1 1.65 -10.52 -2.11
C MET A 1 1.91 -9.73 -0.84
N ALA A 2 1.92 -10.37 0.32
CA ALA A 2 2.02 -9.69 1.61
C ALA A 2 3.09 -10.38 2.47
N PHE A 3 4.07 -9.63 2.95
CA PHE A 3 5.12 -10.10 3.84
C PHE A 3 5.33 -9.10 4.96
N GLY A 4 5.07 -9.49 6.19
CA GLY A 4 5.23 -8.63 7.36
C GLY A 4 3.99 -8.60 8.25
N ASN A 5 4.16 -8.14 9.48
CA ASN A 5 3.08 -8.06 10.45
C ASN A 5 2.09 -6.94 10.08
N ASN A 6 0.79 -7.25 10.07
CA ASN A 6 -0.30 -6.32 9.76
C ASN A 6 -0.18 -5.67 8.36
N THR A 7 0.18 -6.49 7.35
CA THR A 7 0.29 -6.05 5.96
C THR A 7 -0.87 -6.56 5.12
N LEU A 8 -1.34 -5.72 4.20
CA LEU A 8 -2.32 -6.08 3.17
C LEU A 8 -3.55 -6.86 3.72
N PRO A 9 -4.34 -6.25 4.63
CA PRO A 9 -5.56 -6.89 5.12
C PRO A 9 -6.50 -7.19 3.95
N ALA A 10 -7.34 -8.22 4.12
CA ALA A 10 -8.18 -8.78 3.08
C ALA A 10 -8.79 -7.70 2.17
N LEU A 11 -8.39 -7.71 0.91
CA LEU A 11 -8.82 -6.73 -0.09
C LEU A 11 -10.20 -7.13 -0.62
N THR A 12 -11.15 -6.20 -0.63
CA THR A 12 -12.54 -6.43 -1.07
C THR A 12 -12.61 -6.55 -2.59
N THR A 13 -11.93 -5.64 -3.31
CA THR A 13 -11.80 -5.67 -4.78
C THR A 13 -10.40 -5.29 -5.28
N GLY A 14 -9.51 -4.86 -4.39
CA GLY A 14 -8.11 -4.57 -4.71
C GLY A 14 -7.34 -5.83 -5.09
N HIS A 15 -6.62 -5.79 -6.19
CA HIS A 15 -5.81 -6.92 -6.69
C HIS A 15 -4.40 -6.45 -7.07
N LYS A 16 -3.46 -7.41 -7.19
CA LYS A 16 -2.07 -7.15 -7.64
C LYS A 16 -1.27 -6.16 -6.79
N ASN A 17 -1.56 -6.07 -5.50
CA ASN A 17 -0.77 -5.27 -4.56
C ASN A 17 0.38 -6.10 -3.98
N THR A 18 1.55 -5.48 -3.80
CA THR A 18 2.71 -6.05 -3.13
C THR A 18 3.01 -5.23 -1.89
N ALA A 19 2.89 -5.83 -0.71
CA ALA A 19 3.21 -5.22 0.58
C ALA A 19 4.34 -6.01 1.24
N ILE A 20 5.44 -5.35 1.57
CA ILE A 20 6.58 -5.94 2.26
C ILE A 20 6.99 -5.01 3.40
N GLY A 21 7.04 -5.50 4.64
CA GLY A 21 7.38 -4.74 5.84
C GLY A 21 6.16 -4.36 6.68
N SER A 22 6.32 -4.17 7.98
CA SER A 22 5.18 -4.09 8.91
C SER A 22 4.29 -2.86 8.65
N GLY A 23 2.97 -3.09 8.59
CA GLY A 23 1.99 -2.03 8.34
C GLY A 23 1.97 -1.49 6.90
N ALA A 24 2.71 -2.09 5.96
CA ALA A 24 2.63 -1.74 4.56
C ALA A 24 1.24 -2.07 3.99
N LEU A 25 0.61 -1.10 3.31
CA LEU A 25 -0.74 -1.19 2.73
C LEU A 25 -1.79 -1.65 3.75
N ALA A 26 -1.71 -1.16 4.99
CA ALA A 26 -2.63 -1.53 6.07
C ALA A 26 -4.09 -1.08 5.82
N VAL A 27 -4.33 -0.13 4.93
CA VAL A 27 -5.68 0.28 4.52
C VAL A 27 -5.71 0.43 3.01
N THR A 28 -6.12 -0.64 2.32
CA THR A 28 -6.42 -0.64 0.88
C THR A 28 -7.75 -1.36 0.69
N ASP A 29 -8.77 -0.70 0.14
CA ASP A 29 -10.10 -1.30 -0.04
C ASP A 29 -10.29 -1.73 -1.51
N THR A 30 -10.08 -0.78 -2.42
CA THR A 30 -10.25 -0.97 -3.87
C THR A 30 -8.99 -0.67 -4.69
N GLY A 31 -7.91 -0.19 -4.05
CA GLY A 31 -6.64 0.12 -4.70
C GLY A 31 -6.00 -1.09 -5.39
N ILE A 32 -5.49 -0.89 -6.61
CA ILE A 32 -4.96 -1.94 -7.49
C ILE A 32 -3.54 -1.58 -7.92
N GLN A 33 -2.65 -2.58 -8.00
CA GLN A 33 -1.27 -2.44 -8.50
C GLN A 33 -0.36 -1.53 -7.65
N ASN A 34 -0.52 -1.50 -6.34
CA ASN A 34 0.37 -0.76 -5.44
C ASN A 34 1.55 -1.63 -4.98
N THR A 35 2.75 -1.07 -4.93
CA THR A 35 3.95 -1.70 -4.36
C THR A 35 4.39 -0.87 -3.16
N ALA A 36 4.35 -1.46 -1.97
CA ALA A 36 4.77 -0.85 -0.71
C ALA A 36 5.86 -1.69 -0.07
N VAL A 37 7.05 -1.13 0.14
CA VAL A 37 8.19 -1.82 0.77
C VAL A 37 8.77 -0.99 1.91
N GLY A 38 8.47 -1.37 3.15
CA GLY A 38 9.01 -0.75 4.36
C GLY A 38 8.03 -0.72 5.54
N TYR A 39 8.27 0.17 6.50
CA TYR A 39 7.43 0.30 7.71
C TYR A 39 6.37 1.37 7.50
N LEU A 40 5.09 1.03 7.65
CA LEU A 40 3.95 1.94 7.53
C LEU A 40 3.90 2.72 6.21
N VAL A 41 4.10 2.01 5.10
CA VAL A 41 4.06 2.56 3.73
C VAL A 41 2.66 2.44 3.13
N LEU A 42 2.19 3.49 2.45
CA LEU A 42 0.85 3.54 1.81
C LEU A 42 -0.32 3.18 2.77
N THR A 43 -0.20 3.58 4.04
CA THR A 43 -1.17 3.22 5.09
C THR A 43 -2.55 3.84 4.94
N ALA A 44 -2.70 4.91 4.16
CA ALA A 44 -3.99 5.58 3.95
C ALA A 44 -4.57 5.37 2.55
N ASN A 45 -3.96 4.54 1.71
CA ASN A 45 -4.31 4.44 0.29
C ASN A 45 -5.56 3.62 0.03
N THR A 46 -6.74 4.23 0.17
CA THR A 46 -8.03 3.53 0.10
C THR A 46 -8.38 3.08 -1.32
N SER A 47 -8.13 3.93 -2.32
CA SER A 47 -8.54 3.69 -3.72
C SER A 47 -7.48 4.07 -4.78
N GLY A 48 -6.31 4.58 -4.38
CA GLY A 48 -5.23 4.91 -5.30
C GLY A 48 -4.66 3.67 -6.00
N THR A 49 -4.25 3.85 -7.26
CA THR A 49 -3.73 2.77 -8.11
C THR A 49 -2.31 3.06 -8.57
N LYS A 50 -1.52 2.01 -8.82
CA LYS A 50 -0.17 2.13 -9.41
C LYS A 50 0.79 3.00 -8.60
N ASN A 51 0.71 2.97 -7.28
CA ASN A 51 1.68 3.67 -6.43
C ASN A 51 2.86 2.74 -6.11
N THR A 52 4.07 3.27 -6.20
CA THR A 52 5.30 2.58 -5.78
C THR A 52 5.94 3.41 -4.70
N ALA A 53 6.13 2.83 -3.52
CA ALA A 53 6.61 3.53 -2.34
C ALA A 53 7.59 2.62 -1.59
N SER A 54 8.77 3.13 -1.26
CA SER A 54 9.72 2.41 -0.41
C SER A 54 10.30 3.28 0.70
N GLY A 55 10.38 2.74 1.92
CA GLY A 55 10.96 3.41 3.08
C GLY A 55 10.07 3.37 4.31
N THR A 56 10.35 4.21 5.29
CA THR A 56 9.53 4.32 6.51
C THR A 56 8.58 5.50 6.33
N TYR A 57 7.27 5.27 6.45
CA TYR A 57 6.20 6.27 6.24
C TYR A 57 6.10 6.88 4.83
N SER A 58 6.80 6.31 3.83
CA SER A 58 6.71 6.77 2.44
C SER A 58 5.27 6.66 1.92
N LEU A 59 4.77 7.75 1.34
CA LEU A 59 3.41 7.91 0.83
C LEU A 59 2.31 7.50 1.85
N SER A 60 2.58 7.58 3.15
CA SER A 60 1.67 7.12 4.22
C SER A 60 0.31 7.84 4.25
N SER A 61 0.25 9.10 3.79
CA SER A 61 -0.97 9.91 3.70
C SER A 61 -1.59 9.96 2.30
N ASN A 62 -1.11 9.15 1.36
CA ASN A 62 -1.68 9.11 0.02
C ASN A 62 -3.03 8.37 0.05
N THR A 63 -4.15 9.09 -0.05
CA THR A 63 -5.51 8.54 0.09
C THR A 63 -6.15 8.11 -1.23
N THR A 64 -5.97 8.90 -2.29
CA THR A 64 -6.59 8.65 -3.61
C THR A 64 -5.61 8.83 -4.78
N GLY A 65 -4.36 9.19 -4.50
CA GLY A 65 -3.36 9.45 -5.53
C GLY A 65 -3.03 8.18 -6.31
N SER A 66 -2.92 8.32 -7.63
CA SER A 66 -2.50 7.24 -8.51
C SER A 66 -1.21 7.63 -9.23
N ASN A 67 -0.35 6.64 -9.52
CA ASN A 67 0.96 6.83 -10.16
C ASN A 67 1.96 7.68 -9.35
N ASN A 68 1.92 7.59 -8.03
CA ASN A 68 2.97 8.20 -7.19
C ASN A 68 4.16 7.25 -7.10
N ILE A 69 5.36 7.80 -7.23
CA ILE A 69 6.62 7.07 -7.11
C ILE A 69 7.46 7.81 -6.08
N ASP A 70 7.86 7.10 -5.03
CA ASP A 70 8.75 7.56 -3.96
C ASP A 70 9.73 6.43 -3.60
#